data_AF-A0A384I5C8-F1
#
_entry.id   AF-A0A384I5C8-F1
#
_cell.length_a   1.000
_cell.length_b   1.000
_cell.length_c   1.000
_cell.angle_alpha   90.00
_cell.angle_beta   90.00
_cell.angle_gamma   90.00
#
_symmetry.space_group_name_H-M   'P 1'
#
loop_
_entity.id
_entity.type
_entity.pdbx_description
1 polymer ?
#
loop_
_entity_poly.entity_id
_entity_poly.type
_entity_poly.pdbx_seq_one_letter_code
_entity_poly.pdbx_strand_id
1 'polypeptide(L)'
;MSLSLVALAAAALALTGCSSDDGGSGKGSEGTSGGKGSAELTYKGGDGGKLSIDSVGCATLDGKLTAITAPANADSENPAKPSFTAAVSGEKAMVTLTTKDGTTYLHAAAPGVTGRESGDTWVVTVAGLKLEPTDPSGASITVDGTITCGSVVGI
;
A
#
# COMPACT_ATOMS: atom_id res chain seq x y z
N MET A 1 -39.47 -17.92 28.32
CA MET A 1 -38.61 -18.71 27.40
C MET A 1 -39.45 -19.02 26.17
N SER A 2 -39.20 -18.34 25.06
CA SER A 2 -39.91 -18.56 23.79
C SER A 2 -38.90 -18.35 22.67
N LEU A 3 -38.53 -19.44 21.98
CA LEU A 3 -37.65 -19.45 20.82
C LEU A 3 -38.52 -19.47 19.56
N SER A 4 -38.43 -18.43 18.74
CA SER A 4 -39.03 -18.41 17.41
C SER A 4 -37.97 -18.79 16.37
N LEU A 5 -38.12 -19.98 15.78
CA LEU A 5 -37.41 -20.37 14.56
C LEU A 5 -38.05 -19.68 13.35
N VAL A 6 -37.25 -18.97 12.57
CA VAL A 6 -37.62 -18.52 11.22
C VAL A 6 -36.68 -19.24 10.25
N ALA A 7 -37.26 -20.16 9.47
CA ALA A 7 -36.60 -20.81 8.34
C ALA A 7 -36.74 -19.93 7.10
N LEU A 8 -35.64 -19.66 6.39
CA LEU A 8 -35.66 -18.98 5.10
C LEU A 8 -35.08 -19.89 4.02
N ALA A 9 -35.88 -20.06 2.96
CA ALA A 9 -35.72 -21.01 1.89
C ALA A 9 -34.58 -20.65 0.93
N ALA A 10 -33.88 -21.67 0.47
CA ALA A 10 -32.83 -21.60 -0.55
C ALA A 10 -33.44 -21.56 -1.96
N ALA A 11 -32.97 -20.63 -2.79
CA ALA A 11 -33.15 -20.67 -4.24
C ALA A 11 -31.80 -21.03 -4.88
N ALA A 12 -31.76 -22.15 -5.58
CA ALA A 12 -30.61 -22.66 -6.29
C ALA A 12 -30.47 -21.99 -7.66
N LEU A 13 -29.31 -21.41 -7.95
CA LEU A 13 -28.85 -21.07 -9.30
C LEU A 13 -27.69 -22.00 -9.64
N ALA A 14 -27.99 -22.98 -10.49
CA ALA A 14 -26.99 -23.81 -11.14
C ALA A 14 -26.41 -23.04 -12.34
N LEU A 15 -25.12 -22.72 -12.32
CA LEU A 15 -24.32 -22.57 -13.52
C LEU A 15 -23.23 -23.64 -13.51
N THR A 16 -23.38 -24.58 -14.44
CA THR A 16 -22.39 -25.58 -14.81
C THR A 16 -21.21 -24.91 -15.51
N GLY A 17 -20.02 -25.06 -14.93
CA GLY A 17 -18.75 -24.74 -15.57
C GLY A 17 -17.72 -25.76 -15.09
N CYS A 18 -17.52 -26.80 -15.90
CA CYS A 18 -16.63 -27.91 -15.63
C CYS A 18 -15.21 -27.55 -16.10
N SER A 19 -14.23 -27.59 -15.19
CA SER A 19 -12.86 -28.01 -15.53
C SER A 19 -12.17 -28.49 -14.25
N SER A 20 -11.68 -29.73 -14.30
CA SER A 20 -11.18 -30.54 -13.19
C SER A 20 -9.70 -30.30 -12.85
N ASP A 21 -9.32 -30.84 -11.67
CA ASP A 21 -7.99 -31.15 -11.11
C ASP A 21 -7.28 -29.99 -10.36
N ASP A 22 -6.73 -30.14 -9.15
CA ASP A 22 -6.74 -31.18 -8.11
C ASP A 22 -6.11 -30.56 -6.84
N GLY A 23 -6.59 -30.90 -5.65
CA GLY A 23 -5.81 -30.87 -4.39
C GLY A 23 -5.58 -29.54 -3.66
N GLY A 24 -6.13 -29.43 -2.44
CA GLY A 24 -5.51 -28.61 -1.39
C GLY A 24 -6.47 -27.80 -0.51
N SER A 25 -6.95 -28.40 0.57
CA SER A 25 -7.59 -27.70 1.68
C SER A 25 -6.69 -26.60 2.25
N GLY A 26 -7.04 -25.34 2.00
CA GLY A 26 -6.43 -24.17 2.60
C GLY A 26 -7.50 -23.20 3.06
N LYS A 27 -7.79 -23.22 4.36
CA LYS A 27 -8.61 -22.22 5.04
C LYS A 27 -7.80 -20.91 5.05
N GLY A 28 -8.14 -19.96 4.18
CA GLY A 28 -7.44 -18.68 4.06
C GLY A 28 -8.41 -17.61 3.57
N SER A 29 -8.43 -16.49 4.28
CA SER A 29 -9.35 -15.35 4.20
C SER A 29 -9.76 -14.95 2.78
N GLU A 30 -11.01 -14.49 2.64
CA GLU A 30 -11.46 -13.63 1.54
C GLU A 30 -10.51 -12.44 1.41
N GLY A 31 -9.45 -12.60 0.63
CA GLY A 31 -8.63 -11.52 0.12
C GLY A 31 -9.37 -10.98 -1.10
N THR A 32 -9.93 -9.78 -0.96
CA THR A 32 -10.41 -8.96 -2.07
C THR A 32 -9.42 -9.07 -3.22
N SER A 33 -9.91 -9.39 -4.41
CA SER A 33 -9.14 -9.51 -5.65
C SER A 33 -8.40 -8.20 -5.93
N GLY A 34 -7.22 -8.06 -5.35
CA GLY A 34 -6.41 -6.84 -5.40
C GLY A 34 -5.78 -6.70 -6.77
N GLY A 35 -6.13 -5.62 -7.47
CA GLY A 35 -5.39 -5.19 -8.64
C GLY A 35 -3.92 -4.95 -8.27
N LYS A 36 -3.01 -5.01 -9.25
CA LYS A 36 -1.62 -4.60 -9.01
C LYS A 36 -1.59 -3.09 -8.76
N GLY A 37 -1.33 -2.69 -7.52
CA GLY A 37 -1.18 -1.28 -7.16
C GLY A 37 0.02 -0.67 -7.87
N SER A 38 0.10 0.65 -7.97
CA SER A 38 1.21 1.30 -8.66
C SER A 38 1.62 2.60 -7.98
N ALA A 39 2.92 2.88 -7.94
CA ALA A 39 3.46 4.16 -7.47
C ALA A 39 4.25 4.84 -8.59
N GLU A 40 3.98 6.12 -8.81
CA GLU A 40 4.79 7.01 -9.63
C GLU A 40 5.20 8.22 -8.80
N LEU A 41 6.45 8.23 -8.34
CA LEU A 41 7.03 9.35 -7.60
C LEU A 41 8.19 9.95 -8.38
N THR A 42 8.34 11.26 -8.28
CA THR A 42 9.49 12.01 -8.77
C THR A 42 10.15 12.65 -7.56
N TYR A 43 11.48 12.66 -7.54
CA TYR A 43 12.23 13.36 -6.51
C TYR A 43 13.28 14.29 -7.13
N LYS A 44 13.56 15.39 -6.44
CA LYS A 44 14.46 16.47 -6.89
C LYS A 44 15.18 17.10 -5.70
N GLY A 45 16.33 17.74 -5.92
CA GLY A 45 17.11 18.43 -4.89
C GLY A 45 18.56 17.98 -4.91
N GLY A 46 19.03 17.42 -3.79
CA GLY A 46 20.38 16.83 -3.66
C GLY A 46 20.66 15.68 -4.64
N ASP A 47 19.62 14.94 -4.98
CA ASP A 47 19.59 13.98 -6.08
C ASP A 47 18.26 14.14 -6.86
N GLY A 48 18.20 13.60 -8.07
CA GLY A 48 17.05 13.71 -8.96
C GLY A 48 16.73 12.41 -9.67
N GLY A 49 15.47 12.01 -9.65
CA GLY A 49 15.05 10.78 -10.31
C GLY A 49 13.56 10.52 -10.25
N LYS A 50 13.20 9.33 -10.74
CA LYS A 50 11.82 8.83 -10.77
C LYS A 50 11.78 7.42 -10.19
N LEU A 51 10.74 7.17 -9.42
CA LEU A 51 10.38 5.89 -8.85
C LEU A 51 9.09 5.43 -9.52
N SER A 52 9.17 4.29 -10.22
CA SER A 52 8.00 3.61 -10.77
C SER A 52 7.97 2.19 -10.21
N ILE A 53 6.88 1.85 -9.53
CA ILE A 53 6.69 0.55 -8.87
C ILE A 53 5.30 0.04 -9.25
N ASP A 54 5.21 -1.24 -9.61
CA ASP A 54 4.01 -1.91 -10.16
C ASP A 54 3.30 -2.82 -9.15
N SER A 55 3.63 -2.68 -7.87
CA SER A 55 2.97 -3.36 -6.76
C SER A 55 2.98 -2.45 -5.54
N VAL A 56 1.81 -2.18 -4.95
CA VAL A 56 1.71 -1.35 -3.75
C VAL A 56 0.71 -1.96 -2.78
N GLY A 57 1.16 -2.12 -1.53
CA GLY A 57 0.33 -2.47 -0.40
C GLY A 57 -0.01 -1.24 0.44
N CYS A 58 -1.21 -1.19 0.98
CA CYS A 58 -1.61 -0.20 1.97
C CYS A 58 -2.35 -0.88 3.12
N ALA A 59 -2.23 -0.30 4.30
CA ALA A 59 -2.99 -0.71 5.48
C ALA A 59 -3.91 0.42 5.92
N THR A 60 -5.10 0.05 6.41
CA THR A 60 -6.05 0.99 6.99
C THR A 60 -6.48 0.53 8.38
N LEU A 61 -6.77 1.47 9.27
CA LEU A 61 -7.40 1.25 10.57
C LEU A 61 -8.56 2.23 10.70
N ASP A 62 -9.74 1.73 11.07
CA ASP A 62 -10.96 2.54 11.20
C ASP A 62 -11.28 3.37 9.93
N GLY A 63 -11.06 2.77 8.76
CA GLY A 63 -11.28 3.42 7.45
C GLY A 63 -10.28 4.53 7.11
N LYS A 64 -9.16 4.63 7.82
CA LYS A 64 -8.09 5.61 7.57
C LYS A 64 -6.80 4.93 7.17
N LEU A 65 -6.09 5.50 6.21
CA LEU A 65 -4.75 5.03 5.80
C LEU A 65 -3.76 5.14 6.96
N THR A 66 -3.08 4.03 7.26
CA THR A 66 -2.06 3.95 8.32
C THR A 66 -0.70 3.51 7.81
N ALA A 67 -0.63 2.77 6.70
CA ALA A 67 0.64 2.38 6.10
C ALA A 67 0.59 2.32 4.58
N ILE A 68 1.73 2.57 3.96
CA ILE A 68 1.97 2.43 2.52
C ILE A 68 3.30 1.70 2.34
N THR A 69 3.31 0.67 1.49
CA THR A 69 4.51 -0.07 1.11
C THR A 69 4.58 -0.22 -0.40
N ALA A 70 5.65 0.30 -1.00
CA ALA A 70 5.93 0.18 -2.42
C ALA A 70 7.40 -0.25 -2.61
N PRO A 71 7.70 -1.43 -3.18
CA PRO A 71 6.73 -2.46 -3.51
C PRO A 71 6.03 -3.02 -2.26
N ALA A 72 4.95 -3.80 -2.43
CA ALA A 72 4.21 -4.36 -1.29
C ALA A 72 5.10 -5.16 -0.31
N ASN A 73 6.25 -5.68 -0.76
CA ASN A 73 7.25 -6.39 0.04
C ASN A 73 8.41 -5.49 0.53
N ALA A 74 8.28 -4.16 0.49
CA ALA A 74 9.30 -3.21 0.93
C ALA A 74 9.63 -3.29 2.43
N ASP A 75 8.79 -3.94 3.25
CA ASP A 75 9.04 -4.17 4.68
C ASP A 75 9.55 -5.59 4.99
N SER A 76 9.94 -6.36 3.97
CA SER A 76 10.52 -7.70 4.15
C SER A 76 11.99 -7.65 4.59
N GLU A 77 12.55 -8.77 5.04
CA GLU A 77 13.97 -8.89 5.43
C GLU A 77 14.94 -8.53 4.30
N ASN A 78 14.49 -8.61 3.05
CA ASN A 78 15.23 -8.21 1.85
C ASN A 78 14.38 -7.25 1.01
N PRO A 79 14.28 -5.98 1.42
CA PRO A 79 13.42 -5.03 0.75
C PRO A 79 13.94 -4.78 -0.66
N ALA A 80 13.04 -4.85 -1.64
CA ALA A 80 13.38 -4.56 -3.02
C ALA A 80 13.81 -3.09 -3.16
N LYS A 81 14.75 -2.83 -4.06
CA LYS A 81 15.19 -1.49 -4.42
C LYS A 81 14.77 -1.19 -5.85
N PRO A 82 14.23 0.00 -6.14
CA PRO A 82 13.92 1.06 -5.19
C PRO A 82 12.64 0.78 -4.36
N SER A 83 12.46 1.49 -3.24
CA SER A 83 11.28 1.37 -2.38
C SER A 83 10.84 2.69 -1.74
N PHE A 84 9.59 2.73 -1.31
CA PHE A 84 8.95 3.78 -0.55
C PHE A 84 8.05 3.16 0.53
N THR A 85 8.22 3.58 1.77
CA THR A 85 7.37 3.18 2.89
C THR A 85 6.91 4.39 3.66
N ALA A 86 5.68 4.39 4.14
CA ALA A 86 5.13 5.46 4.97
C ALA A 86 4.24 4.89 6.06
N ALA A 87 4.54 5.21 7.31
CA ALA A 87 3.63 4.99 8.44
C ALA A 87 2.90 6.30 8.74
N VAL A 88 1.58 6.33 8.50
CA VAL A 88 0.73 7.50 8.58
C VAL A 88 0.02 7.55 9.93
N SER A 89 0.11 8.69 10.60
CA SER A 89 -0.57 8.95 11.87
C SER A 89 -1.14 10.37 11.86
N GLY A 90 -2.46 10.47 11.65
CA GLY A 90 -3.13 11.77 11.50
C GLY A 90 -2.66 12.48 10.23
N GLU A 91 -2.15 13.70 10.37
CA GLU A 91 -1.68 14.55 9.25
C GLU A 91 -0.17 14.41 8.97
N LYS A 92 0.50 13.48 9.65
CA LYS A 92 1.96 13.28 9.56
C LYS A 92 2.27 11.84 9.20
N ALA A 93 3.40 11.63 8.54
CA ALA A 93 3.91 10.30 8.25
C ALA A 93 5.40 10.18 8.59
N MET A 94 5.81 9.03 9.10
CA MET A 94 7.21 8.60 9.03
C MET A 94 7.42 7.98 7.66
N VAL A 95 8.26 8.59 6.83
CA VAL A 95 8.45 8.19 5.44
C VAL A 95 9.90 7.82 5.17
N THR A 96 10.11 6.67 4.53
CA THR A 96 11.41 6.23 4.04
C THR A 96 11.34 6.04 2.52
N LEU A 97 12.34 6.55 1.81
CA LEU A 97 12.55 6.28 0.39
C LEU A 97 13.94 5.70 0.20
N THR A 98 14.03 4.55 -0.46
CA THR A 98 15.32 3.96 -0.87
C THR A 98 15.41 3.99 -2.38
N THR A 99 16.41 4.67 -2.92
CA THR A 99 16.64 4.78 -4.36
C THR A 99 17.22 3.48 -4.93
N LYS A 100 17.35 3.40 -6.26
CA LYS A 100 17.80 2.19 -6.95
C LYS A 100 19.25 1.81 -6.64
N ASP A 101 20.11 2.81 -6.44
CA ASP A 101 21.49 2.71 -5.96
C ASP A 101 21.58 2.38 -4.46
N GLY A 102 20.45 2.45 -3.73
CA GLY A 102 20.38 2.09 -2.33
C GLY A 102 20.60 3.24 -1.36
N THR A 103 20.64 4.48 -1.85
CA THR A 103 20.63 5.67 -1.00
C THR A 103 19.28 5.76 -0.28
N THR A 104 19.31 5.96 1.04
CA THR A 104 18.10 6.03 1.86
C THR A 104 17.88 7.47 2.33
N TYR A 105 16.62 7.90 2.20
CA TYR A 105 16.12 9.16 2.71
C TYR A 105 14.98 8.89 3.68
N LEU A 106 14.92 9.66 4.76
CA LEU A 106 13.96 9.50 5.85
C LEU A 106 13.40 10.87 6.26
N HIS A 107 12.15 10.87 6.72
CA HIS A 107 11.63 11.95 7.55
C HIS A 107 10.63 11.38 8.56
N ALA A 108 10.83 11.66 9.85
CA ALA A 108 10.06 11.01 10.93
C ALA A 108 8.64 11.56 11.13
N ALA A 109 8.40 12.82 10.73
CA ALA A 109 7.14 13.52 10.96
C ALA A 109 6.78 14.42 9.78
N ALA A 110 6.72 13.84 8.59
CA ALA A 110 6.61 14.56 7.35
C ALA A 110 5.14 14.89 7.02
N PRO A 111 4.81 16.15 6.70
CA PRO A 111 3.54 16.47 6.05
C PRO A 111 3.59 16.05 4.56
N GLY A 112 2.44 16.11 3.89
CA GLY A 112 2.37 15.98 2.44
C GLY A 112 2.08 14.58 1.91
N VAL A 113 1.81 13.60 2.79
CA VAL A 113 1.23 12.31 2.41
C VAL A 113 -0.25 12.34 2.77
N THR A 114 -1.12 12.26 1.75
CA THR A 114 -2.58 12.26 1.95
C THR A 114 -3.21 11.13 1.16
N GLY A 115 -4.09 10.35 1.78
CA GLY A 115 -4.79 9.24 1.14
C GLY A 115 -6.29 9.47 1.10
N ARG A 116 -6.93 9.03 0.01
CA ARG A 116 -8.39 8.90 -0.05
C ARG A 116 -8.77 7.57 -0.68
N GLU A 117 -9.88 7.03 -0.22
CA GLU A 117 -10.53 5.89 -0.85
C GLU A 117 -11.16 6.31 -2.18
N SER A 118 -11.08 5.45 -3.19
CA SER A 118 -11.62 5.63 -4.54
C SER A 118 -12.09 4.29 -5.08
N GLY A 119 -13.37 3.98 -4.87
CA GLY A 119 -13.89 2.63 -5.11
C GLY A 119 -13.24 1.65 -4.15
N ASP A 120 -12.79 0.50 -4.64
CA ASP A 120 -12.13 -0.53 -3.84
C ASP A 120 -10.60 -0.30 -3.67
N THR A 121 -10.12 0.89 -4.02
CA THR A 121 -8.70 1.23 -3.99
C THR A 121 -8.43 2.48 -3.16
N TRP A 122 -7.20 2.63 -2.71
CA TRP A 122 -6.73 3.87 -2.08
C TRP A 122 -5.82 4.62 -3.02
N VAL A 123 -6.08 5.91 -3.20
CA VAL A 123 -5.21 6.82 -3.96
C VAL A 123 -4.55 7.77 -2.99
N VAL A 124 -3.23 7.69 -2.92
CA VAL A 124 -2.38 8.53 -2.09
C VAL A 124 -1.66 9.55 -2.95
N THR A 125 -1.71 10.81 -2.54
CA THR A 125 -0.91 11.89 -3.10
C THR A 125 0.26 12.18 -2.17
N VAL A 126 1.46 12.21 -2.74
CA VAL A 126 2.68 12.69 -2.09
C VAL A 126 3.00 14.05 -2.70
N ALA A 127 3.01 15.12 -1.91
CA ALA A 127 3.22 16.48 -2.41
C ALA A 127 4.19 17.25 -1.53
N GLY A 128 5.26 17.75 -2.14
CA GLY A 128 6.27 18.58 -1.48
C GLY A 128 6.96 17.89 -0.30
N LEU A 129 7.02 16.56 -0.31
CA LEU A 129 7.55 15.77 0.80
C LEU A 129 9.06 15.91 0.85
N LYS A 130 9.57 16.68 1.83
CA LYS A 130 11.01 16.83 2.02
C LYS A 130 11.56 15.65 2.83
N LEU A 131 12.56 14.96 2.28
CA LEU A 131 13.27 13.87 2.95
C LEU A 131 14.75 14.21 3.13
N GLU A 132 15.32 13.77 4.24
CA GLU A 132 16.73 13.97 4.58
C GLU A 132 17.49 12.65 4.37
N PRO A 133 18.72 12.69 3.85
CA PRO A 133 19.51 11.48 3.69
C PRO A 133 19.88 10.91 5.04
N THR A 134 19.95 9.59 5.14
CA THR A 134 20.44 8.92 6.37
C THR A 134 21.95 9.08 6.55
N ASP A 135 22.68 9.30 5.44
CA ASP A 135 24.08 9.72 5.47
C ASP A 135 24.15 11.25 5.65
N PRO A 136 24.82 11.76 6.70
CA PRO A 136 24.88 13.19 7.00
C PRO A 136 25.63 14.03 5.96
N SER A 137 26.36 13.42 5.03
CA SER A 137 27.04 14.10 3.93
C SER A 137 26.13 14.37 2.72
N GLY A 138 24.97 13.72 2.65
CA GLY A 138 24.03 13.88 1.56
C GLY A 138 23.22 15.18 1.65
N ALA A 139 22.61 15.58 0.54
CA ALA A 139 21.65 16.68 0.49
C ALA A 139 20.19 16.17 0.48
N SER A 140 19.28 16.93 1.08
CA SER A 140 17.85 16.61 1.10
C SER A 140 17.24 16.55 -0.31
N ILE A 141 16.16 15.78 -0.44
CA ILE A 141 15.33 15.71 -1.63
C ILE A 141 13.90 16.13 -1.32
N THR A 142 13.15 16.50 -2.35
CA THR A 142 11.70 16.74 -2.32
C THR A 142 11.03 15.72 -3.23
N VAL A 143 10.02 15.03 -2.72
CA VAL A 143 9.28 13.97 -3.40
C VAL A 143 7.87 14.43 -3.72
N ASP A 144 7.43 14.17 -4.94
CA ASP A 144 6.10 14.48 -5.45
C ASP A 144 5.57 13.28 -6.25
N GLY A 145 4.29 12.97 -6.20
CA GLY A 145 3.71 11.90 -7.03
C GLY A 145 2.40 11.33 -6.53
N THR A 146 2.03 10.20 -7.09
CA THR A 146 0.79 9.48 -6.76
C THR A 146 1.06 8.00 -6.58
N ILE A 147 0.37 7.42 -5.60
CA ILE A 147 0.44 6.01 -5.27
C ILE A 147 -0.99 5.47 -5.27
N THR A 148 -1.24 4.42 -6.03
CA THR A 148 -2.49 3.68 -6.03
C THR A 148 -2.27 2.35 -5.34
N CYS A 149 -2.96 2.12 -4.23
CA CYS A 149 -2.89 0.89 -3.46
C CYS A 149 -3.68 -0.20 -4.19
N GLY A 150 -3.03 -1.32 -4.48
CA GLY A 150 -3.66 -2.45 -5.15
C GLY A 150 -4.20 -3.50 -4.19
N SER A 151 -3.47 -3.68 -3.09
CA SER A 151 -3.90 -4.48 -1.95
C SER A 151 -4.09 -3.57 -0.75
N VAL A 152 -5.29 -3.57 -0.18
CA VAL A 152 -5.62 -2.80 1.02
C VAL A 152 -6.00 -3.79 2.11
N VAL A 153 -5.25 -3.78 3.21
CA VAL A 153 -5.57 -4.60 4.39
C VAL A 153 -6.15 -3.67 5.46
N GLY A 154 -7.43 -3.85 5.77
CA GLY A 154 -8.14 -3.12 6.82
C GLY A 154 -8.43 -4.02 8.02
N ILE A 155 -8.38 -3.43 9.22
CA ILE A 155 -8.93 -3.98 10.47
C ILE A 155 -9.96 -3.03 11.05
#